data_AF-A0A0B0N3C1-F1
#
_entry.id   AF-A0A0B0N3C1-F1
#
_cell.length_a   1.000
_cell.length_b   1.000
_cell.length_c   1.000
_cell.angle_alpha   90.00
_cell.angle_beta   90.00
_cell.angle_gamma   90.00
#
_symmetry.space_group_name_H-M   'P 1'
#
loop_
_entity.id
_entity.type
_entity.pdbx_description
1 polymer ?
#
loop_
_entity_poly.entity_id
_entity_poly.type
_entity_poly.pdbx_seq_one_letter_code
_entity_poly.pdbx_strand_id
1 'polypeptide(L)' 'MLSGKENSSFGWDEHRQMVVAEDAVWNSHKVVGQFRHYSFSYYDQLTSIYAKD' A
#
# COMPACT_ATOMS: atom_id res chain seq x y z
N MET A 1 -4.67 11.48 -1.09
CA MET A 1 -3.36 12.18 -1.08
C MET A 1 -2.28 11.14 -1.26
N LEU A 2 -1.28 11.35 -2.12
CA LEU A 2 -0.07 10.51 -2.17
C LEU A 2 0.97 11.11 -1.23
N SER A 3 0.76 11.02 0.09
CA SER A 3 1.74 11.52 1.06
C SER A 3 2.34 10.36 1.84
N GLY A 4 3.40 9.81 1.28
CA GLY A 4 4.16 8.73 1.88
C GLY A 4 5.52 8.58 1.23
N LYS A 5 6.34 9.65 1.28
CA LYS A 5 7.78 9.62 1.07
C LYS A 5 8.23 8.98 -0.26
N GLU A 6 8.35 9.82 -1.27
CA GLU A 6 9.19 9.69 -2.48
C GLU A 6 10.24 8.56 -2.31
N ASN A 7 10.05 7.40 -2.94
CA ASN A 7 11.04 6.31 -3.23
C ASN A 7 10.36 4.93 -3.39
N SER A 8 9.15 4.74 -2.88
CA SER A 8 8.38 3.51 -3.08
C SER A 8 7.55 3.61 -4.36
N SER A 9 7.74 2.69 -5.31
CA SER A 9 6.87 2.56 -6.49
C SER A 9 5.47 2.03 -6.15
N PHE A 10 5.19 1.80 -4.87
CA PHE A 10 3.89 1.42 -4.32
C PHE A 10 3.22 2.59 -3.61
N GLY A 11 1.92 2.76 -3.84
CA GLY A 11 1.02 3.67 -3.15
C GLY A 11 -0.09 2.94 -2.40
N TRP A 12 -0.89 3.71 -1.66
CA TRP A 12 -2.05 3.23 -0.91
C TRP A 12 -3.32 3.86 -1.49
N ASP A 13 -4.32 3.03 -1.79
CA ASP A 13 -5.67 3.47 -2.17
C ASP A 13 -6.57 3.43 -0.94
N GLU A 14 -6.84 4.60 -0.37
CA GLU A 14 -7.67 4.79 0.82
C GLU A 14 -9.13 4.36 0.59
N HIS A 15 -9.67 4.46 -0.63
CA HIS A 15 -11.07 4.10 -0.89
C HIS A 15 -11.24 2.58 -1.00
N ARG A 16 -10.26 1.92 -1.60
CA ARG A 16 -10.25 0.47 -1.78
C ARG A 16 -9.55 -0.27 -0.65
N GLN A 17 -8.94 0.47 0.28
CA GLN A 17 -8.15 -0.05 1.40
C GLN A 17 -7.11 -1.06 0.91
N MET A 18 -6.30 -0.70 -0.10
CA MET A 18 -5.33 -1.64 -0.69
C MET A 18 -4.08 -0.97 -1.26
N VAL A 19 -3.01 -1.74 -1.45
CA VAL A 19 -1.78 -1.28 -2.11
C VAL A 19 -1.98 -1.22 -3.63
N VAL A 20 -1.58 -0.11 -4.24
CA VAL A 20 -1.64 0.12 -5.69
C VAL A 20 -0.26 0.40 -6.25
N ALA A 21 0.03 -0.15 -7.42
CA ALA A 21 1.28 0.06 -8.14
C ALA A 21 1.10 -0.35 -9.61
N GLU A 22 2.02 0.08 -10.46
CA GLU A 22 2.07 -0.35 -11.87
C GLU A 22 2.40 -1.84 -12.00
N ASP A 23 1.96 -2.47 -13.10
CA ASP A 23 2.24 -3.87 -13.37
C ASP A 23 3.74 -4.21 -13.39
N ALA A 24 4.57 -3.31 -13.93
CA ALA A 24 6.02 -3.46 -13.94
C ALA A 24 6.61 -3.54 -12.52
N VAL A 25 6.03 -2.81 -11.58
CA VAL A 25 6.43 -2.78 -10.16
C VAL A 25 6.02 -4.07 -9.46
N TRP A 26 4.81 -4.58 -9.70
CA TRP A 26 4.39 -5.89 -9.20
C TRP A 26 5.23 -7.03 -9.76
N ASN A 27 5.56 -6.98 -11.06
CA ASN A 27 6.34 -8.01 -11.73
C ASN A 27 7.81 -8.05 -11.31
N SER A 28 8.38 -6.90 -10.93
CA SER A 28 9.74 -6.83 -10.37
C SER A 28 9.79 -7.30 -8.91
N HIS A 29 8.70 -7.13 -8.15
CA HIS A 29 8.62 -7.57 -6.75
C HIS A 29 7.67 -8.76 -6.58
N LYS A 30 8.04 -9.91 -7.18
CA LYS A 30 7.23 -11.14 -7.17
C LYS A 30 6.77 -11.59 -5.78
N VAL A 31 7.56 -11.33 -4.74
CA VAL A 31 7.24 -11.68 -3.35
C VAL A 31 6.02 -10.92 -2.83
N VAL A 32 5.80 -9.68 -3.28
CA VAL A 32 4.64 -8.87 -2.83
C VAL A 32 3.46 -8.93 -3.81
N GLY A 33 3.63 -9.55 -4.98
CA GLY A 33 2.58 -9.69 -6.00
C GLY A 33 1.30 -10.35 -5.48
N GLN A 34 1.39 -11.22 -4.46
CA GLN A 34 0.22 -11.84 -3.82
C GLN A 34 -0.71 -10.82 -3.13
N PHE A 35 -0.17 -9.69 -2.67
CA PHE A 35 -0.93 -8.65 -1.97
C PHE A 35 -1.67 -7.73 -2.94
N ARG A 36 -1.40 -7.84 -4.25
CA ARG A 36 -2.03 -7.00 -5.29
C ARG A 36 -3.56 -7.04 -5.24
N HIS A 37 -4.14 -8.16 -4.80
CA HIS A 37 -5.60 -8.34 -4.74
C HIS A 37 -6.15 -8.35 -3.31
N TYR A 38 -5.33 -8.03 -2.31
CA TYR A 38 -5.78 -8.01 -0.92
C TYR A 38 -6.19 -6.61 -0.50
N SER A 39 -7.40 -6.53 0.07
CA SER A 39 -7.83 -5.38 0.84
C SER A 39 -7.44 -5.55 2.31
N PHE A 40 -7.04 -4.46 2.93
CA PHE A 40 -6.68 -4.37 4.33
C PHE A 40 -7.58 -3.32 5.00
N SER A 41 -8.81 -3.71 5.29
CA SER A 41 -9.90 -2.82 5.71
C SER A 41 -9.65 -1.98 6.98
N TYR A 42 -8.62 -2.30 7.76
CA TYR A 42 -8.29 -1.62 9.01
C TYR A 42 -6.90 -0.97 8.98
N TYR A 43 -6.23 -0.96 7.82
CA TYR A 43 -4.83 -0.51 7.75
C TYR A 43 -4.69 0.96 8.18
N ASP A 44 -5.57 1.85 7.75
CA ASP A 44 -5.55 3.26 8.14
C ASP A 44 -5.84 3.45 9.64
N GLN A 45 -6.79 2.71 10.18
CA GLN A 45 -7.14 2.76 11.61
C GLN A 45 -5.99 2.27 12.48
N LEU A 46 -5.37 1.15 12.09
CA LEU A 46 -4.20 0.61 12.78
C LEU A 46 -3.02 1.56 12.65
N THR A 47 -2.81 2.17 11.49
CA THR A 47 -1.77 3.18 11.30
C THR A 47 -2.00 4.37 12.22
N SER A 48 -3.24 4.83 12.42
CA SER A 48 -3.52 5.89 13.40
C SER A 48 -3.25 5.50 14.86
N ILE A 49 -3.33 4.21 15.20
CA ILE A 49 -3.06 3.70 16.56
C ILE A 49 -1.55 3.51 16.78
N TYR A 50 -0.85 3.04 15.75
CA TYR A 50 0.56 2.65 15.81
C TYR A 50 1.52 3.69 15.22
N ALA A 51 1.01 4.74 14.57
CA ALA A 51 1.81 5.89 14.18
C ALA A 51 2.26 6.57 15.48
N LYS A 52 3.51 6.29 15.84
CA LYS A 52 4.21 6.96 16.93
C LYS A 52 4.44 8.41 16.52
N ASP A 53 4.06 9.36 17.38
CA ASP A 53 4.46 10.78 17.28
C ASP A 53 5.98 10.94 17.05
#